data_AF-A0A0V0GD72-F1
#
_entry.id   AF-A0A0V0GD72-F1
#
_cell.length_a   1.000
_cell.length_b   1.000
_cell.length_c   1.000
_cell.angle_alpha   90.00
_cell.angle_beta   90.00
_cell.angle_gamma   90.00
#
_symmetry.space_group_name_H-M   'P 1'
#
loop_
_entity.id
_entity.type
_entity.pdbx_description
1 polymer ?
#
loop_
_entity_poly.entity_id
_entity_poly.type
_entity_poly.pdbx_seq_one_letter_code
_entity_poly.pdbx_strand_id
1 'polypeptide(L)'
;SYQVYEFKKNNPKGKTNKAHSEGENNEEIIMKKARFEVYKFAQSGLTNAERQKSQFDLAIKLGAIPRKNKAINYKILKEERQAKRKAENDRVTLLEKNIKPKARRKKKDPKSKLHKKRKVGSGILKTYGKVKR
;
A
#
# COMPACT_ATOMS: atom_id res chain seq x y z
N SER A 1 9.22 -29.63 -6.59
CA SER A 1 8.39 -29.75 -7.81
C SER A 1 7.05 -29.08 -7.57
N TYR A 2 6.70 -28.07 -8.37
CA TYR A 2 5.36 -27.48 -8.36
C TYR A 2 4.48 -28.32 -9.29
N GLN A 3 3.39 -28.89 -8.76
CA GLN A 3 2.41 -29.59 -9.58
C GLN A 3 1.53 -28.56 -10.30
N VAL A 4 1.56 -28.59 -11.63
CA VAL A 4 0.66 -27.84 -12.51
C VAL A 4 -0.66 -28.58 -12.54
N TYR A 5 -1.70 -28.01 -11.95
CA TYR A 5 -3.06 -28.53 -12.05
C TYR A 5 -3.84 -27.71 -13.07
N GLU A 6 -4.33 -28.38 -14.12
CA GLU A 6 -5.22 -27.76 -15.10
C GLU A 6 -6.62 -27.58 -14.51
N PHE A 7 -7.06 -26.33 -14.40
CA PHE A 7 -8.39 -25.98 -13.94
C PHE A 7 -9.38 -26.09 -15.11
N LYS A 8 -10.20 -27.15 -15.15
CA LYS A 8 -11.32 -27.25 -16.09
C LYS A 8 -12.34 -26.15 -15.78
N LYS A 9 -12.51 -25.20 -16.71
CA LYS A 9 -13.53 -24.14 -16.64
C LYS A 9 -14.92 -24.76 -16.82
N ASN A 10 -15.63 -24.96 -15.73
CA ASN A 10 -17.08 -25.07 -15.77
C ASN A 10 -17.64 -23.65 -15.72
N ASN A 11 -18.47 -23.29 -16.71
CA ASN A 11 -19.02 -21.95 -16.86
C ASN A 11 -20.47 -21.96 -16.32
N PRO A 12 -20.72 -21.73 -15.02
CA PRO A 12 -22.09 -21.55 -14.55
C PRO A 12 -22.62 -20.25 -15.14
N LYS A 13 -23.66 -20.35 -15.99
CA LYS A 13 -24.45 -19.20 -16.42
C LYS A 13 -25.19 -18.62 -15.20
N GLY A 14 -24.50 -17.78 -14.43
CA GLY A 14 -25.06 -17.07 -13.29
C GLY A 14 -25.90 -15.89 -13.75
N LYS A 15 -27.21 -15.96 -13.50
CA LYS A 15 -28.17 -14.87 -13.71
C LYS A 15 -27.71 -13.64 -12.93
N THR A 16 -27.56 -12.51 -13.62
CA THR A 16 -27.33 -11.21 -12.96
C THR A 16 -28.68 -10.66 -12.55
N ASN A 17 -28.91 -10.50 -11.24
CA ASN A 17 -30.06 -9.75 -10.75
C ASN A 17 -29.82 -8.28 -11.10
N LYS A 18 -30.48 -7.81 -12.16
CA LYS A 18 -30.55 -6.39 -12.52
C LYS A 18 -31.72 -5.76 -11.77
N ALA A 19 -31.40 -4.89 -10.83
CA ALA A 19 -32.24 -3.75 -10.47
C ALA A 19 -31.33 -2.72 -9.80
N HIS A 20 -31.20 -1.52 -10.40
CA HIS A 20 -31.35 -0.20 -9.77
C HIS A 20 -30.80 0.92 -10.70
N SER A 21 -31.60 2.00 -10.82
CA SER A 21 -31.42 3.33 -11.45
C SER A 21 -30.50 3.53 -12.68
N GLU A 22 -31.08 3.80 -13.84
CA GLU A 22 -30.39 3.82 -15.15
C GLU A 22 -29.50 5.05 -15.46
N GLY A 23 -29.32 6.00 -14.54
CA GLY A 23 -28.50 7.23 -14.76
C GLY A 23 -27.11 7.19 -14.11
N GLU A 24 -27.08 7.12 -12.78
CA GLU A 24 -25.85 7.12 -11.97
C GLU A 24 -25.05 5.80 -12.08
N ASN A 25 -25.74 4.70 -12.40
CA ASN A 25 -25.09 3.40 -12.54
C ASN A 25 -24.25 3.27 -13.82
N ASN A 26 -24.49 4.06 -14.86
CA ASN A 26 -23.76 3.90 -16.13
C ASN A 26 -22.30 4.29 -15.98
N GLU A 27 -22.01 5.43 -15.37
CA GLU A 27 -20.64 5.88 -15.11
C GLU A 27 -19.91 4.91 -14.17
N GLU A 28 -20.57 4.47 -13.09
CA GLU A 28 -19.99 3.45 -12.19
C GLU A 28 -19.70 2.13 -12.90
N ILE A 29 -20.61 1.67 -13.76
CA ILE A 29 -20.43 0.43 -14.54
C ILE A 29 -19.25 0.60 -15.51
N ILE A 30 -19.13 1.75 -16.17
CA ILE A 30 -18.00 2.06 -17.06
C ILE A 30 -16.69 2.08 -16.26
N MET A 31 -16.67 2.73 -15.10
CA MET A 31 -15.47 2.78 -14.25
C MET A 31 -15.08 1.40 -13.69
N LYS A 32 -16.06 0.59 -13.27
CA LYS A 32 -15.83 -0.81 -12.82
C LYS A 32 -15.24 -1.67 -13.95
N LYS A 33 -15.74 -1.50 -15.19
CA LYS A 33 -15.18 -2.16 -16.38
C LYS A 33 -13.75 -1.69 -16.68
N ALA A 34 -13.52 -0.39 -16.72
CA ALA A 34 -12.20 0.19 -16.97
C ALA A 34 -11.16 -0.30 -15.95
N ARG A 35 -11.52 -0.31 -14.64
CA ARG A 35 -10.67 -0.84 -13.58
C ARG A 35 -10.32 -2.31 -13.79
N PHE A 36 -11.28 -3.11 -14.26
CA PHE A 36 -11.06 -4.53 -14.54
C PHE A 36 -10.18 -4.76 -15.77
N GLU A 37 -10.30 -3.93 -16.80
CA GLU A 37 -9.44 -3.98 -17.99
C GLU A 37 -7.99 -3.62 -17.66
N VAL A 38 -7.78 -2.55 -16.89
CA VAL A 38 -6.46 -2.18 -16.37
C VAL A 38 -5.86 -3.33 -15.55
N TYR A 39 -6.66 -3.97 -14.69
CA TYR A 39 -6.22 -5.13 -13.92
C TYR A 39 -5.80 -6.31 -14.81
N LYS A 40 -6.62 -6.66 -15.81
CA LYS A 40 -6.29 -7.72 -16.78
C LYS A 40 -5.01 -7.40 -17.55
N PHE A 41 -4.87 -6.16 -18.00
CA PHE A 41 -3.69 -5.70 -18.72
C PHE A 41 -2.43 -5.85 -17.86
N ALA A 42 -2.49 -5.40 -16.60
CA ALA A 42 -1.40 -5.58 -15.63
C ALA A 42 -1.03 -7.06 -15.42
N GLN A 43 -2.02 -7.97 -15.41
CA GLN A 43 -1.77 -9.41 -15.29
C GLN A 43 -1.19 -10.05 -16.56
N SER A 44 -1.43 -9.46 -17.73
CA SER A 44 -0.93 -9.97 -19.01
C SER A 44 0.59 -9.91 -19.08
N GLY A 45 1.19 -8.82 -18.59
CA GLY A 45 2.65 -8.61 -18.58
C GLY A 45 3.43 -9.40 -17.51
N LEU A 46 2.75 -10.11 -16.61
CA LEU A 46 3.40 -10.91 -15.57
C LEU A 46 3.80 -12.30 -16.08
N THR A 47 4.85 -12.86 -15.50
CA THR A 47 5.22 -14.27 -15.73
C THR A 47 4.13 -15.21 -15.20
N ASN A 48 4.08 -16.45 -15.71
CA ASN A 48 3.07 -17.43 -15.28
C ASN A 48 3.06 -17.65 -13.75
N ALA A 49 4.22 -17.68 -13.11
CA ALA A 49 4.32 -17.86 -11.66
C ALA A 49 3.79 -16.65 -10.88
N GLU A 50 4.08 -15.44 -11.33
CA GLU A 50 3.60 -14.20 -10.69
C GLU A 50 2.09 -14.02 -10.89
N ARG A 51 1.58 -14.38 -12.08
CA ARG A 51 0.16 -14.37 -12.38
C ARG A 51 -0.61 -15.33 -11.47
N GLN A 52 -0.11 -16.54 -11.25
CA GLN A 52 -0.71 -17.51 -10.34
C GLN A 52 -0.73 -16.99 -8.89
N LYS A 53 0.35 -16.36 -8.42
CA LYS A 53 0.39 -15.72 -7.10
C LYS A 53 -0.64 -14.60 -6.97
N SER A 54 -0.70 -13.70 -7.95
CA SER A 54 -1.68 -12.60 -7.99
C SER A 54 -3.13 -13.12 -7.95
N GLN A 55 -3.43 -14.18 -8.71
CA GLN A 55 -4.75 -14.82 -8.71
C GLN A 55 -5.07 -15.50 -7.37
N PHE A 56 -4.10 -16.18 -6.77
CA PHE A 56 -4.25 -16.81 -5.46
C PHE A 56 -4.50 -15.78 -4.35
N ASP A 57 -3.75 -14.68 -4.34
CA ASP A 57 -3.92 -13.59 -3.39
C ASP A 57 -5.28 -12.89 -3.55
N LEU A 58 -5.73 -12.70 -4.80
CA LEU A 58 -7.07 -12.18 -5.08
C LEU A 58 -8.15 -13.14 -4.55
N ALA A 59 -8.01 -14.44 -4.80
CA ALA A 59 -8.96 -15.44 -4.31
C ALA A 59 -9.07 -15.40 -2.78
N ILE A 60 -7.95 -15.31 -2.06
CA ILE A 60 -7.95 -15.18 -0.60
C ILE A 60 -8.67 -13.90 -0.15
N LYS A 61 -8.41 -12.76 -0.80
CA LYS A 61 -9.10 -11.49 -0.49
C LYS A 61 -10.61 -11.56 -0.71
N LEU A 62 -11.05 -12.37 -1.67
CA LEU A 62 -12.47 -12.64 -1.95
C LEU A 62 -13.08 -13.68 -1.00
N GLY A 63 -12.32 -14.20 -0.03
CA GLY A 63 -12.80 -15.15 0.97
C GLY A 63 -12.52 -16.62 0.64
N ALA A 64 -11.71 -16.92 -0.36
CA ALA A 64 -11.27 -18.29 -0.59
C ALA A 64 -10.40 -18.79 0.58
N ILE A 65 -10.60 -20.04 0.98
CA ILE A 65 -9.83 -20.66 2.04
C ILE A 65 -8.39 -20.90 1.54
N PRO A 66 -7.36 -20.41 2.26
CA PRO A 66 -5.97 -20.64 1.85
C PRO A 66 -5.62 -22.13 1.92
N ARG A 67 -4.70 -22.57 1.05
CA ARG A 67 -4.25 -23.96 1.03
C ARG A 67 -3.61 -24.34 2.37
N LYS A 68 -3.90 -25.55 2.84
CA LYS A 68 -3.29 -26.09 4.07
C LYS A 68 -1.77 -26.18 3.92
N ASN A 69 -1.07 -25.78 4.98
CA ASN A 69 0.37 -25.92 5.06
C ASN A 69 0.76 -27.41 5.13
N LYS A 70 1.95 -27.74 4.64
CA LYS A 70 2.50 -29.09 4.78
C LYS A 70 2.73 -29.42 6.25
N ALA A 71 2.50 -30.68 6.63
CA ALA A 71 2.88 -31.18 7.93
C ALA A 71 4.43 -31.28 7.99
N ILE A 72 5.03 -30.61 8.97
CA ILE A 72 6.48 -30.56 9.18
C ILE A 72 6.73 -30.79 10.67
N ASN A 73 7.84 -31.45 11.02
CA ASN A 73 8.24 -31.64 12.41
C ASN A 73 8.37 -30.29 13.13
N TYR A 74 7.83 -30.20 14.36
CA TYR A 74 7.82 -28.97 15.14
C TYR A 74 9.21 -28.37 15.38
N LYS A 75 10.24 -29.20 15.63
CA LYS A 75 11.60 -28.72 15.88
C LYS A 75 12.14 -27.95 14.68
N ILE A 76 11.98 -28.51 13.49
CA ILE A 76 12.37 -27.89 12.20
C ILE A 76 11.58 -26.60 11.96
N LEU A 77 10.25 -26.64 12.16
CA LEU A 77 9.40 -25.46 11.97
C LEU A 77 9.79 -24.30 12.89
N LYS A 78 10.19 -24.59 14.13
CA LYS A 78 10.62 -23.60 15.11
C LYS A 78 11.93 -22.93 14.67
N GLU A 79 12.90 -23.72 14.23
CA GLU A 79 14.19 -23.23 13.73
C GLU A 79 14.01 -22.36 12.49
N GLU A 80 13.22 -22.80 11.50
CA GLU A 80 12.92 -22.01 10.31
C GLU A 80 12.26 -20.66 10.66
N ARG A 81 11.32 -20.65 11.60
CA ARG A 81 10.65 -19.42 12.03
C ARG A 81 11.61 -18.47 12.74
N GLN A 82 12.52 -18.99 13.55
CA GLN A 82 13.56 -18.18 14.19
C GLN A 82 14.53 -17.60 13.16
N ALA A 83 14.99 -18.39 12.20
CA ALA A 83 15.86 -17.94 11.13
C ALA A 83 15.21 -16.82 10.28
N LYS A 84 13.94 -17.00 9.91
CA LYS A 84 13.18 -15.96 9.18
C LYS A 84 13.07 -14.65 9.95
N ARG A 85 12.76 -14.71 11.25
CA ARG A 85 12.68 -13.52 12.12
C ARG A 85 14.04 -12.80 12.23
N LYS A 86 15.13 -13.55 12.39
CA LYS A 86 16.48 -12.97 12.41
C LYS A 86 16.80 -12.27 11.09
N ALA A 87 16.57 -12.94 9.95
CA ALA A 87 16.81 -12.35 8.64
C ALA A 87 15.96 -11.09 8.37
N GLU A 88 14.71 -11.06 8.86
CA GLU A 88 13.86 -9.87 8.78
C GLU A 88 14.40 -8.72 9.63
N ASN A 89 14.79 -8.99 10.88
CA ASN A 89 15.43 -8.00 11.74
C ASN A 89 16.74 -7.48 11.16
N ASP A 90 17.57 -8.36 10.56
CA ASP A 90 18.81 -7.96 9.92
C ASP A 90 18.57 -7.04 8.71
N ARG A 91 17.52 -7.32 7.92
CA ARG A 91 17.08 -6.43 6.83
C ARG A 91 16.62 -5.07 7.34
N VAL A 92 15.80 -5.05 8.39
CA VAL A 92 15.31 -3.80 9.00
C VAL A 92 16.48 -2.99 9.57
N THR A 93 17.38 -3.61 10.33
CA THR A 93 18.54 -2.92 10.91
C THR A 93 19.50 -2.41 9.83
N LEU A 94 19.67 -3.11 8.70
CA LEU A 94 20.45 -2.62 7.58
C LEU A 94 19.82 -1.37 6.94
N LEU A 95 18.50 -1.36 6.77
CA LEU A 95 17.76 -0.20 6.28
C LEU A 95 17.84 0.97 7.25
N GLU A 96 17.76 0.72 8.56
CA GLU A 96 17.87 1.75 9.60
C GLU A 96 19.28 2.35 9.69
N LYS A 97 20.34 1.55 9.55
CA LYS A 97 21.74 2.03 9.55
C LYS A 97 22.04 2.99 8.38
N ASN A 98 21.36 2.81 7.25
CA ASN A 98 21.51 3.67 6.08
C ASN A 98 20.69 4.98 6.16
N ILE A 99 19.81 5.10 7.16
CA ILE A 99 19.13 6.34 7.46
C ILE A 99 20.03 7.12 8.41
N LYS A 100 20.73 8.14 7.89
CA LYS A 100 21.47 9.10 8.73
C LYS A 100 20.54 9.53 9.87
N PRO A 101 20.91 9.36 11.15
CA PRO A 101 20.06 9.83 12.23
C PRO A 101 19.88 11.32 12.02
N LYS A 102 18.64 11.76 11.71
CA LYS A 102 18.33 13.19 11.69
C LYS A 102 18.77 13.68 13.06
N ALA A 103 19.81 14.51 13.08
CA ALA A 103 20.39 15.07 14.30
C ALA A 103 19.21 15.47 15.18
N ARG A 104 19.10 14.83 16.37
CA ARG A 104 18.03 15.13 17.32
C ARG A 104 18.05 16.64 17.48
N ARG A 105 17.09 17.33 16.84
CA ARG A 105 16.93 18.76 17.02
C ARG A 105 16.64 18.88 18.51
N LYS A 106 17.66 19.26 19.30
CA LYS A 106 17.46 19.63 20.70
C LYS A 106 16.26 20.57 20.65
N LYS A 107 15.15 20.19 21.27
CA LYS A 107 13.98 21.06 21.37
C LYS A 107 14.56 22.33 22.00
N LYS A 108 14.69 23.41 21.21
CA LYS A 108 15.07 24.70 21.75
C LYS A 108 14.04 24.97 22.84
N ASP A 109 14.51 25.27 24.04
CA ASP A 109 13.65 25.63 25.15
C ASP A 109 12.58 26.61 24.63
N PRO A 110 11.29 26.41 24.94
CA PRO A 110 10.22 27.30 24.47
C PRO A 110 10.41 28.75 24.96
N LYS A 111 11.33 28.98 25.90
CA LYS A 111 11.75 30.30 26.40
C LYS A 111 12.89 30.95 25.58
N SER A 112 13.53 30.22 24.66
CA SER A 112 14.68 30.71 23.91
C SER A 112 14.27 31.47 22.63
N LYS A 113 14.01 32.76 22.82
CA LYS A 113 14.07 33.82 21.79
C LYS A 113 12.83 33.96 20.88
N LEU A 114 11.67 34.23 21.48
CA LEU A 114 10.59 34.99 20.82
C LEU A 114 10.70 36.51 21.06
N HIS A 115 11.91 37.04 21.21
CA HIS A 115 12.16 38.47 21.30
C HIS A 115 13.15 38.92 20.23
N LYS A 116 12.77 38.79 18.96
CA LYS A 116 13.25 39.75 17.96
C LYS A 116 12.11 40.74 17.76
N LYS A 117 12.06 41.78 18.60
CA LYS A 117 11.15 42.91 18.36
C LYS A 117 11.42 43.40 16.94
N ARG A 118 10.47 43.22 16.03
CA ARG A 118 10.57 43.82 14.69
C ARG A 118 10.61 45.33 14.92
N LYS A 119 11.61 46.02 14.36
CA LYS A 119 11.65 47.49 14.43
C LYS A 119 10.31 48.00 13.91
N VAL A 120 9.62 48.82 14.69
CA VAL A 120 8.39 49.50 14.25
C VAL A 120 8.76 50.28 12.99
N GLY A 121 8.14 49.92 11.85
CA GLY A 121 8.51 50.43 10.52
C GLY A 121 9.31 49.47 9.61
N SER A 122 9.60 48.23 10.05
CA SER A 122 10.21 47.19 9.20
C SER A 122 9.17 46.16 8.76
N GLY A 123 8.49 46.46 7.64
CA GLY A 123 7.48 45.62 7.02
C GLY A 123 6.83 46.32 5.83
N ILE A 124 5.76 45.72 5.29
CA ILE A 124 5.07 46.17 4.07
C ILE A 124 4.54 47.63 4.15
N LEU A 125 4.39 48.15 5.37
CA LEU A 125 4.05 49.55 5.65
C LEU A 125 5.15 50.53 5.20
N LYS A 126 6.42 50.10 5.15
CA LYS A 126 7.53 50.89 4.60
C LYS A 126 7.51 50.93 3.08
N THR A 127 7.10 49.84 2.43
CA THR A 127 7.07 49.75 0.97
C THR A 127 5.85 50.42 0.37
N TYR A 128 4.70 50.40 1.06
CA TYR A 128 3.42 50.86 0.48
C TYR A 128 2.77 52.03 1.23
N GLY A 129 3.40 52.53 2.30
CA GLY A 129 2.88 53.66 3.07
C GLY A 129 1.54 53.37 3.76
N LYS A 130 1.02 54.35 4.51
CA LYS A 130 -0.30 54.26 5.14
C LYS A 130 -1.30 55.07 4.31
N VAL A 131 -2.32 54.40 3.77
CA VAL A 131 -3.40 55.04 3.00
C VAL A 131 -4.21 55.94 3.93
N LYS A 132 -4.38 57.21 3.55
CA LYS A 132 -5.21 58.19 4.25
C LYS A 132 -6.66 57.99 3.80
N ARG A 133 -7.58 57.90 4.76
CA ARG A 133 -9.02 58.04 4.50
C ARG A 133 -9.37 59.51 4.41
#